data_AF-A0A920KRB1-F1
#
_entry.id   AF-A0A920KRB1-F1
#
_cell.length_a   1.000
_cell.length_b   1.000
_cell.length_c   1.000
_cell.angle_alpha   90.00
_cell.angle_beta   90.00
_cell.angle_gamma   90.00
#
_symmetry.space_group_name_H-M   'P 1'
#
loop_
_entity.id
_entity.type
_entity.pdbx_description
1 polymer ?
#
loop_
_entity_poly.entity_id
_entity_poly.type
_entity_poly.pdbx_seq_one_letter_code
_entity_poly.pdbx_strand_id
1 'polypeptide(L)'
;MKVMIRALVLCCLAGFTSMAFAERLEVFRWQANSSSPEGLVQGMMAAAKIHEKYGAAVGIYRLDVGSAGYPTFDYVLRWDSGEDWAKTKESNFNEEWQAFWAQASQSPSGTMLMSWGANWKIQPGG
;
A
#
# COMPACT_ATOMS: atom_id res chain seq x y z
N MET A 1 48.37 20.81 -5.34
CA MET A 1 48.00 19.64 -6.18
C MET A 1 47.57 18.41 -5.36
N LYS A 2 48.39 17.88 -4.43
CA LYS A 2 48.02 16.73 -3.57
C LYS A 2 46.76 16.93 -2.70
N VAL A 3 46.53 18.14 -2.20
CA VAL A 3 45.35 18.46 -1.37
C VAL A 3 44.06 18.49 -2.21
N MET A 4 44.12 19.02 -3.43
CA MET A 4 42.99 18.99 -4.38
C MET A 4 42.64 17.57 -4.80
N ILE A 5 43.63 16.71 -5.04
CA ILE A 5 43.40 15.30 -5.37
C ILE A 5 42.76 14.55 -4.19
N ARG A 6 43.19 14.82 -2.96
CA ARG A 6 42.57 14.23 -1.75
C ARG A 6 41.12 14.72 -1.55
N ALA A 7 40.85 16.00 -1.78
CA ALA A 7 39.50 16.55 -1.71
C ALA A 7 38.59 15.98 -2.82
N LEU A 8 39.10 15.78 -4.03
CA LEU A 8 38.37 15.15 -5.13
C LEU A 8 38.01 13.70 -4.82
N VAL A 9 38.95 12.93 -4.27
CA VAL A 9 38.72 11.52 -3.87
C VAL A 9 37.70 11.40 -2.74
N LEU A 10 37.74 12.30 -1.75
CA LEU A 10 36.74 12.37 -0.68
C LEU A 10 35.33 12.72 -1.18
N CYS A 11 35.20 13.63 -2.16
CA CYS A 11 33.91 13.94 -2.79
C CYS A 11 33.36 12.79 -3.64
N CYS A 12 34.21 12.05 -4.37
CA CYS A 12 33.79 10.89 -5.15
C CYS A 12 33.30 9.72 -4.29
N LEU A 13 33.83 9.55 -3.07
CA LEU A 13 33.39 8.52 -2.12
C LEU A 13 32.06 8.87 -1.42
N ALA A 14 31.72 10.15 -1.31
CA ALA A 14 30.46 10.60 -0.71
C ALA A 14 29.28 10.63 -1.70
N GLY A 15 29.54 10.51 -3.02
CA GLY A 15 28.52 10.62 -4.07
C GLY A 15 27.58 9.41 -4.25
N PHE A 16 27.79 8.33 -3.49
CA PHE A 16 27.02 7.08 -3.63
C PHE A 16 26.14 6.76 -2.42
N THR A 17 25.61 7.77 -1.70
CA THR A 17 24.45 7.49 -0.85
C THR A 17 23.26 7.20 -1.75
N SER A 18 23.09 5.93 -2.10
CA SER A 18 21.88 5.41 -2.72
C SER A 18 20.68 5.93 -1.94
N MET A 19 19.84 6.74 -2.58
CA MET A 19 18.50 7.04 -2.08
C MET A 19 17.76 5.70 -2.02
N ALA A 20 17.82 5.05 -0.87
CA ALA A 20 17.12 3.81 -0.62
C ALA A 20 15.65 4.16 -0.41
N PHE A 21 14.88 4.14 -1.50
CA PHE A 21 13.43 4.13 -1.43
C PHE A 21 13.02 2.85 -0.71
N ALA A 22 12.40 3.00 0.46
CA ALA A 22 11.79 1.90 1.16
C ALA A 22 10.40 1.72 0.56
N GLU A 23 10.26 0.78 -0.36
CA GLU A 23 8.94 0.43 -0.84
C GLU A 23 8.22 -0.30 0.30
N ARG A 24 7.04 0.22 0.63
CA ARG A 24 6.17 -0.36 1.65
C ARG A 24 4.96 -0.96 0.96
N LEU A 25 4.51 -2.09 1.48
CA LEU A 25 3.32 -2.77 1.01
C LEU A 25 2.48 -3.21 2.22
N GLU A 26 1.17 -3.03 2.12
CA GLU A 26 0.19 -3.54 3.07
C GLU A 26 -0.87 -4.32 2.30
N VAL A 27 -1.19 -5.53 2.78
CA VAL A 27 -2.20 -6.41 2.18
C VAL A 27 -3.29 -6.65 3.19
N PHE A 28 -4.54 -6.49 2.73
CA PHE A 28 -5.73 -6.84 3.48
C PHE A 28 -6.50 -7.88 2.68
N ARG A 29 -6.62 -9.10 3.23
CA ARG A 29 -7.42 -10.15 2.60
C ARG A 29 -8.85 -10.05 3.08
N TRP A 30 -9.77 -9.99 2.14
CA TRP A 30 -11.21 -9.93 2.39
C TRP A 30 -11.92 -11.06 1.68
N GLN A 31 -12.90 -11.66 2.34
CA GLN A 31 -13.81 -12.61 1.75
C GLN A 31 -15.20 -12.00 1.64
N ALA A 32 -15.86 -12.16 0.49
CA ALA A 32 -17.24 -11.73 0.31
C ALA A 32 -18.17 -12.51 1.24
N ASN A 33 -19.24 -11.87 1.71
CA ASN A 33 -20.23 -12.54 2.56
C ASN A 33 -21.22 -13.42 1.77
N SER A 34 -21.12 -13.42 0.43
CA SER A 34 -21.93 -14.23 -0.48
C SER A 34 -21.13 -14.62 -1.74
N SER A 35 -21.70 -15.49 -2.57
CA SER A 35 -21.12 -15.85 -3.88
C SER A 35 -21.09 -14.69 -4.88
N SER A 36 -21.84 -13.63 -4.61
CA SER A 36 -21.94 -12.39 -5.38
C SER A 36 -21.07 -11.30 -4.71
N PRO A 37 -19.84 -11.05 -5.20
CA PRO A 37 -18.88 -10.18 -4.54
C PRO A 37 -18.98 -8.71 -4.96
N GLU A 38 -19.98 -8.32 -5.75
CA GLU A 38 -20.07 -7.01 -6.40
C GLU A 38 -20.04 -5.88 -5.36
N GLY A 39 -20.76 -6.03 -4.25
CA GLY A 39 -20.75 -5.06 -3.16
C GLY A 39 -19.40 -4.94 -2.46
N LEU A 40 -18.63 -6.02 -2.36
CA LEU A 40 -17.28 -5.99 -1.80
C LEU A 40 -16.32 -5.28 -2.77
N VAL A 41 -16.37 -5.63 -4.05
CA VAL A 41 -15.53 -5.02 -5.09
C VAL A 41 -15.82 -3.52 -5.23
N GLN A 42 -17.09 -3.11 -5.20
CA GLN A 42 -17.48 -1.70 -5.21
C GLN A 42 -16.93 -0.94 -4.00
N GLY A 43 -17.02 -1.54 -2.80
CA GLY A 43 -16.43 -0.98 -1.59
C GLY A 43 -14.91 -0.82 -1.70
N MET A 44 -14.21 -1.84 -2.22
CA MET A 44 -12.77 -1.77 -2.48
C MET A 44 -12.41 -0.69 -3.48
N MET A 45 -13.17 -0.54 -4.58
CA MET A 45 -12.95 0.52 -5.57
C MET A 45 -13.19 1.92 -4.99
N ALA A 46 -14.16 2.08 -4.08
CA ALA A 46 -14.38 3.33 -3.37
C ALA A 46 -13.22 3.66 -2.43
N ALA A 47 -12.78 2.69 -1.62
CA ALA A 47 -11.60 2.83 -0.78
C ALA A 47 -10.33 3.13 -1.58
N ALA A 48 -10.18 2.50 -2.76
CA ALA A 48 -9.03 2.70 -3.65
C ALA A 48 -8.87 4.17 -4.04
N LYS A 49 -9.96 4.83 -4.45
CA LYS A 49 -9.93 6.25 -4.80
C LYS A 49 -9.43 7.13 -3.67
N ILE A 50 -9.80 6.82 -2.42
CA ILE A 50 -9.36 7.56 -1.24
C ILE A 50 -7.86 7.30 -1.02
N HIS A 51 -7.42 6.05 -0.97
CA HIS A 51 -6.01 5.73 -0.74
C HIS A 51 -5.08 6.27 -1.86
N GLU A 52 -5.51 6.21 -3.12
CA GLU A 52 -4.78 6.75 -4.28
C GLU A 52 -4.60 8.27 -4.18
N LYS A 53 -5.66 8.98 -3.76
CA LYS A 53 -5.60 10.43 -3.51
C LYS A 53 -4.57 10.79 -2.44
N TYR A 54 -4.30 9.90 -1.48
CA TYR A 54 -3.37 10.14 -0.37
C TYR A 54 -2.01 9.45 -0.51
N GLY A 55 -1.69 8.89 -1.68
CA GLY A 55 -0.33 8.49 -2.05
C GLY A 55 -0.08 6.99 -2.17
N ALA A 56 -1.09 6.13 -1.96
CA ALA A 56 -0.95 4.70 -2.21
C ALA A 56 -1.20 4.36 -3.68
N ALA A 57 -0.43 3.44 -4.26
CA ALA A 57 -0.91 2.66 -5.41
C ALA A 57 -1.77 1.49 -4.89
N VAL A 58 -2.90 1.23 -5.56
CA VAL A 58 -3.86 0.21 -5.10
C VAL A 58 -4.00 -0.92 -6.10
N GLY A 59 -3.94 -2.16 -5.60
CA GLY A 59 -4.25 -3.38 -6.34
C GLY A 59 -5.43 -4.11 -5.71
N ILE A 60 -6.34 -4.63 -6.53
CA ILE A 60 -7.46 -5.49 -6.11
C ILE A 60 -7.34 -6.81 -6.87
N TYR A 61 -6.99 -7.87 -6.17
CA TYR A 61 -6.72 -9.17 -6.78
C TYR A 61 -7.68 -10.22 -6.25
N ARG A 62 -8.48 -10.83 -7.13
CA ARG A 62 -9.26 -12.01 -6.77
C ARG A 62 -8.31 -13.20 -6.62
N LEU A 63 -8.50 -13.99 -5.57
CA LEU A 63 -7.77 -15.24 -5.39
C LEU A 63 -8.44 -16.37 -6.16
N ASP A 64 -7.69 -17.00 -7.06
CA ASP A 64 -8.13 -18.19 -7.79
C ASP A 64 -7.80 -19.49 -7.04
N VAL A 65 -6.81 -19.47 -6.15
CA VAL A 65 -6.35 -20.62 -5.36
C VAL A 65 -6.18 -20.21 -3.89
N GLY A 66 -6.44 -21.15 -2.97
CA GLY A 66 -6.30 -20.90 -1.53
C GLY A 66 -7.46 -20.12 -0.90
N SER A 67 -8.52 -19.85 -1.67
CA SER A 67 -9.81 -19.36 -1.16
C SER A 67 -10.70 -20.56 -0.83
N ALA A 68 -11.20 -20.62 0.41
CA ALA A 68 -12.25 -21.56 0.81
C ALA A 68 -13.55 -20.79 1.06
N GLY A 69 -14.68 -21.29 0.56
CA GLY A 69 -15.98 -20.63 0.70
C GLY A 69 -16.25 -19.61 -0.41
N TYR A 70 -16.58 -18.38 -0.03
CA TYR A 70 -16.96 -17.32 -0.96
C TYR A 70 -15.75 -16.65 -1.64
N PRO A 71 -15.95 -15.88 -2.73
CA PRO A 71 -14.88 -15.17 -3.40
C PRO A 71 -14.02 -14.34 -2.45
N THR A 72 -12.71 -14.51 -2.52
CA THR A 72 -11.72 -13.86 -1.66
C THR A 72 -10.81 -12.96 -2.49
N PHE A 73 -10.43 -11.82 -1.94
CA PHE A 73 -9.66 -10.79 -2.61
C PHE A 73 -8.54 -10.27 -1.71
N ASP A 74 -7.37 -10.02 -2.31
CA ASP A 74 -6.30 -9.23 -1.70
C ASP A 74 -6.45 -7.78 -2.15
N TYR A 75 -6.65 -6.90 -1.17
CA TYR A 75 -6.59 -5.45 -1.33
C TYR A 75 -5.19 -4.99 -0.92
N VAL A 76 -4.40 -4.55 -1.89
CA VAL A 76 -2.99 -4.25 -1.74
C VAL A 76 -2.76 -2.76 -1.85
N LEU A 77 -2.14 -2.17 -0.83
CA LEU A 77 -1.62 -0.81 -0.85
C LEU A 77 -0.10 -0.87 -0.99
N ARG A 78 0.45 -0.08 -1.91
CA ARG A 78 1.90 0.08 -2.11
C ARG A 78 2.28 1.55 -2.06
N TRP A 79 3.45 1.84 -1.50
CA TRP A 79 4.07 3.17 -1.51
C TRP A 79 5.53 3.06 -1.90
N ASP A 80 6.00 4.00 -2.71
CA ASP A 80 7.42 4.09 -3.08
C ASP A 80 8.25 4.83 -2.02
N SER A 81 7.59 5.57 -1.12
CA SER A 81 8.24 6.33 -0.05
C SER A 81 7.52 6.22 1.30
N GLY A 82 8.27 6.45 2.38
CA GLY A 82 7.69 6.53 3.72
C GLY A 82 6.82 7.78 3.93
N GLU A 83 7.05 8.85 3.15
CA GLU A 83 6.26 10.07 3.19
C GLU A 83 4.86 9.84 2.61
N ASP A 84 4.77 9.19 1.44
CA ASP A 84 3.48 8.83 0.83
C ASP A 84 2.68 7.88 1.73
N TRP A 85 3.38 6.94 2.37
CA TRP A 85 2.76 6.08 3.38
C TRP A 85 2.21 6.89 4.56
N ALA A 86 3.02 7.78 5.15
CA ALA A 86 2.59 8.61 6.26
C ALA A 86 1.37 9.47 5.90
N LYS A 87 1.39 10.11 4.73
CA LYS A 87 0.27 10.88 4.17
C LYS A 87 -1.00 10.03 4.02
N THR A 88 -0.86 8.79 3.55
CA THR A 88 -2.01 7.87 3.49
C THR A 88 -2.53 7.54 4.88
N LYS A 89 -1.66 7.34 5.87
CA LYS A 89 -2.11 7.05 7.26
C LYS A 89 -2.77 8.23 7.95
N GLU A 90 -2.36 9.45 7.66
CA GLU A 90 -3.05 10.64 8.16
C GLU A 90 -4.48 10.73 7.62
N SER A 91 -4.72 10.26 6.40
CA SER A 91 -6.07 10.23 5.82
C SER A 91 -7.05 9.31 6.56
N ASN A 92 -6.56 8.34 7.35
CA ASN A 92 -7.43 7.47 8.14
C ASN A 92 -8.28 8.22 9.17
N PHE A 93 -7.95 9.48 9.47
CA PHE A 93 -8.67 10.32 10.43
C PHE A 93 -9.53 11.40 9.76
N ASN A 94 -9.54 11.49 8.43
CA ASN A 94 -10.31 12.51 7.72
C ASN A 94 -11.79 12.13 7.58
N GLU A 95 -12.64 13.13 7.33
CA GLU A 95 -14.08 12.93 7.21
C GLU A 95 -14.46 12.00 6.04
N GLU A 96 -13.71 12.04 4.94
CA GLU A 96 -13.96 11.23 3.74
C GLU A 96 -13.83 9.72 4.04
N TRP A 97 -12.78 9.33 4.76
CA TRP A 97 -12.53 7.95 5.18
C TRP A 97 -13.50 7.50 6.26
N GLN A 98 -13.82 8.37 7.22
CA GLN A 98 -14.82 8.08 8.24
C GLN A 98 -16.21 7.89 7.63
N ALA A 99 -16.58 8.72 6.64
CA ALA A 99 -17.84 8.59 5.91
C ALA A 99 -17.90 7.29 5.10
N PHE A 100 -16.81 6.92 4.43
CA PHE A 100 -16.70 5.63 3.76
C PHE A 100 -16.97 4.47 4.72
N TRP A 101 -16.33 4.44 5.89
CA TRP A 101 -16.55 3.36 6.87
C TRP A 101 -17.95 3.37 7.45
N ALA A 102 -18.51 4.53 7.75
CA ALA A 102 -19.89 4.65 8.23
C ALA A 102 -20.92 4.12 7.22
N GLN A 103 -20.66 4.29 5.92
CA GLN A 103 -21.48 3.70 4.86
C GLN A 103 -21.24 2.19 4.75
N ALA A 104 -19.99 1.75 4.72
CA ALA A 104 -19.62 0.34 4.58
C ALA A 104 -20.14 -0.53 5.73
N SER A 105 -20.23 0.02 6.95
CA SER A 105 -20.72 -0.69 8.13
C SER A 105 -22.24 -0.91 8.14
N GLN A 106 -23.02 -0.14 7.37
CA GLN A 106 -24.48 -0.30 7.34
C GLN A 106 -24.93 -1.59 6.66
N SER A 107 -24.18 -2.03 5.66
CA SER A 107 -24.42 -3.30 4.95
C SER A 107 -23.07 -3.95 4.59
N PRO A 108 -22.45 -4.66 5.54
CA PRO A 108 -21.14 -5.27 5.32
C PRO A 108 -21.18 -6.31 4.19
N SER A 109 -20.40 -6.09 3.15
CA SER A 109 -20.33 -6.95 1.96
C SER A 109 -19.20 -7.99 2.01
N GLY A 110 -18.32 -7.91 3.01
CA GLY A 110 -17.26 -8.88 3.24
C GLY A 110 -16.71 -8.86 4.66
N THR A 111 -15.88 -9.86 4.95
CA THR A 111 -15.19 -10.06 6.22
C THR A 111 -13.68 -10.09 5.98
N MET A 112 -12.92 -9.34 6.77
CA MET A 112 -11.46 -9.35 6.67
C MET A 112 -10.91 -10.63 7.30
N LEU A 113 -10.14 -11.40 6.53
CA LEU A 113 -9.54 -12.66 6.97
C LEU A 113 -8.15 -12.45 7.58
N MET A 114 -7.37 -11.55 6.99
CA MET A 114 -6.03 -11.21 7.49
C MET A 114 -5.57 -9.83 7.04
N SER A 115 -4.59 -9.31 7.76
CA SER A 115 -3.81 -8.13 7.37
C SER A 115 -2.34 -8.39 7.63
N TRP A 116 -1.48 -7.95 6.73
CA TRP A 116 -0.02 -8.00 6.88
C TRP A 116 0.63 -6.85 6.11
N GLY A 117 1.85 -6.46 6.52
CA GLY A 117 2.64 -5.46 5.84
C GLY A 117 4.10 -5.86 5.69
N ALA A 118 4.71 -5.44 4.59
CA ALA A 118 6.10 -5.65 4.26
C ALA A 118 6.79 -4.30 3.99
N ASN A 119 8.04 -4.20 4.41
CA ASN A 119 8.93 -3.10 4.07
C ASN A 119 10.15 -3.70 3.39
N TRP A 120 10.47 -3.27 2.18
CA TRP A 120 11.67 -3.74 1.51
C TRP A 120 12.53 -2.56 1.05
N LYS A 121 13.84 -2.72 1.24
CA LYS A 121 14.85 -1.82 0.70
C LYS A 121 15.16 -2.35 -0.70
N ILE A 122 14.83 -1.61 -1.75
CA ILE A 122 15.35 -1.96 -3.07
C ILE A 122 16.87 -1.72 -3.02
N GLN A 123 17.67 -2.79 -3.06
CA GLN A 123 19.10 -2.64 -3.28
C GLN A 123 19.31 -2.22 -4.73
N PRO A 124 20.03 -1.12 -5.02
CA PRO A 124 20.32 -0.76 -6.39
C PRO A 124 21.33 -1.75 -6.97
N GLY A 125 20.88 -2.67 -7.84
CA GLY A 125 21.80 -3.55 -8.59
C GLY A 125 21.31 -4.96 -8.95
N GLY A 126 20.04 -5.13 -9.35
CA GLY A 126 19.59 -6.35 -10.04
C GLY A 126 19.80 -6.23 -11.55
#